data_AF-W4PZK4-F1
#
_entry.id   AF-W4PZK4-F1
#
_cell.length_a   1.000
_cell.length_b   1.000
_cell.length_c   1.000
_cell.angle_alpha   90.00
_cell.angle_beta   90.00
_cell.angle_gamma   90.00
#
_symmetry.space_group_name_H-M   'P 1'
#
loop_
_entity.id
_entity.type
_entity.pdbx_description
1 polymer ?
#
loop_
_entity_poly.entity_id
_entity_poly.type
_entity_poly.pdbx_seq_one_letter_code
_entity_poly.pdbx_strand_id
1 'polypeptide(L)'
;MEKKHLHEISFLRAIACLSIVLLHSIVWGMEYVGFLLNLPDFSERFLDSVTIFLYYGTPTFIFITAFILGYSYKEKRSISKGFLSKRLKFILIPYIFMGFMYASPYALLSFEQFALKSFLNIFIGDFHAYFVLIIFQFLFIVCSFQKMVRSCIPKKSHFVFVFNKRCIFIPF
;
A
#
# COMPACT_ATOMS: atom_id res chain seq x y z
N MET A 1 16.84 23.15 4.51
CA MET A 1 15.38 23.34 4.66
C MET A 1 14.86 22.23 5.55
N GLU A 2 14.41 22.60 6.74
CA GLU A 2 13.84 21.69 7.74
C GLU A 2 12.63 20.99 7.12
N LYS A 3 12.68 19.66 6.97
CA LYS A 3 11.52 18.90 6.52
C LYS A 3 10.50 18.95 7.66
N LYS A 4 9.44 19.75 7.52
CA LYS A 4 8.36 19.78 8.51
C LYS A 4 7.75 18.37 8.56
N HIS A 5 8.07 17.64 9.62
CA HIS A 5 7.58 16.29 9.81
C HIS A 5 6.11 16.39 10.22
N LEU A 6 5.22 15.93 9.35
CA LEU A 6 3.78 15.89 9.62
C LEU A 6 3.52 14.74 10.59
N HIS A 7 3.36 15.09 11.87
CA HIS A 7 3.21 14.14 12.96
C HIS A 7 1.94 13.29 12.78
N GLU A 8 0.90 13.88 12.20
CA GLU A 8 -0.39 13.26 11.92
C GLU A 8 -0.25 12.07 10.96
N ILE A 9 0.61 12.19 9.95
CA ILE A 9 0.86 11.09 9.00
C ILE A 9 1.56 9.92 9.68
N SER A 10 2.52 10.22 10.56
CA SER A 10 3.25 9.17 11.28
C SER A 10 2.34 8.45 12.27
N PHE A 11 1.42 9.17 12.93
CA PHE A 11 0.38 8.57 13.75
C PHE A 11 -0.57 7.69 12.95
N LEU A 12 -1.03 8.15 11.78
CA LEU A 12 -1.90 7.38 10.90
C LEU A 12 -1.21 6.10 10.38
N ARG A 13 0.09 6.16 10.09
CA ARG A 13 0.88 4.96 9.75
C ARG A 13 0.98 3.98 10.92
N ALA A 14 1.16 4.46 12.15
CA ALA A 14 1.24 3.60 13.32
C ALA A 14 -0.05 2.81 13.52
N ILE A 15 -1.20 3.49 13.43
CA ILE A 15 -2.52 2.85 13.51
C ILE A 15 -2.70 1.86 12.36
N ALA A 16 -2.39 2.25 11.12
CA ALA A 16 -2.52 1.36 9.97
C ALA A 16 -1.62 0.11 10.07
N CYS A 17 -0.37 0.27 10.54
CA CYS A 17 0.53 -0.86 10.82
C CYS A 17 -0.09 -1.78 11.87
N LEU A 18 -0.62 -1.24 12.97
CA LEU A 18 -1.21 -2.03 14.04
C LEU A 18 -2.44 -2.81 13.53
N SER A 19 -3.28 -2.18 12.72
CA SER A 19 -4.44 -2.84 12.13
C SER A 19 -4.06 -4.00 11.21
N ILE A 20 -3.03 -3.84 10.37
CA ILE A 20 -2.55 -4.92 9.49
C ILE A 20 -1.93 -6.06 10.29
N VAL A 21 -1.12 -5.76 11.29
CA VAL A 21 -0.50 -6.80 12.15
C VAL A 21 -1.58 -7.59 12.88
N LEU A 22 -2.60 -6.91 13.43
CA LEU A 22 -3.71 -7.56 14.10
C LEU A 22 -4.56 -8.40 13.14
N LEU A 23 -4.85 -7.88 11.93
CA LEU A 23 -5.56 -8.60 10.88
C LEU A 23 -4.86 -9.93 10.57
N HIS A 24 -3.56 -9.88 10.26
CA HIS A 24 -2.79 -11.08 9.94
C HIS A 24 -2.69 -12.02 11.13
N SER A 25 -2.57 -11.50 12.35
CA SER A 25 -2.56 -12.34 13.55
C SER A 25 -3.87 -13.11 13.73
N ILE A 26 -5.03 -12.48 13.47
CA ILE A 26 -6.34 -13.13 13.62
C ILE A 26 -6.54 -14.16 12.51
N VAL A 27 -6.32 -13.79 11.24
CA VAL A 27 -6.50 -14.69 10.10
C VAL A 27 -5.60 -15.92 10.23
N TRP A 28 -4.33 -15.72 10.58
CA TRP A 28 -3.39 -16.83 10.75
C TRP A 28 -3.74 -17.70 11.97
N GLY A 29 -4.25 -17.08 13.04
CA GLY A 29 -4.79 -17.80 14.19
C GLY A 29 -5.98 -18.70 13.82
N MET A 30 -6.92 -18.18 13.03
CA MET A 30 -8.12 -18.89 12.59
C MET A 30 -7.80 -20.05 11.64
N GLU A 31 -6.82 -19.87 10.74
CA GLU A 31 -6.46 -20.89 9.75
C GLU A 31 -5.56 -22.00 10.28
N TYR A 32 -4.62 -21.69 11.20
CA TYR A 32 -3.54 -22.61 11.56
C TYR A 32 -3.51 -23.04 13.04
N VAL A 33 -4.31 -22.42 13.93
CA VAL A 33 -4.35 -22.79 15.35
C VAL A 33 -5.57 -23.67 15.61
N GLY A 34 -5.34 -24.96 15.87
CA GLY A 34 -6.39 -25.98 16.08
C GLY A 34 -7.45 -25.65 17.13
N PHE A 35 -7.09 -24.86 18.15
CA PHE A 35 -8.03 -24.36 19.16
C PHE A 35 -9.03 -23.33 18.61
N LEU A 36 -8.59 -22.46 17.69
CA LEU A 36 -9.47 -21.46 17.06
C LEU A 36 -10.37 -22.08 15.99
N LEU A 37 -9.94 -23.16 15.34
CA LEU A 37 -10.73 -23.89 14.34
C LEU A 37 -12.02 -24.52 14.88
N ASN A 38 -12.12 -24.73 16.20
CA ASN A 38 -13.29 -25.31 16.87
C ASN A 38 -14.02 -24.28 17.76
N LEU A 39 -13.90 -22.99 17.43
CA LEU A 39 -14.62 -21.95 18.14
C LEU A 39 -16.14 -22.11 17.96
N PRO A 40 -16.95 -21.74 18.96
CA PRO A 40 -18.39 -21.60 18.77
C PRO A 40 -18.69 -20.58 17.66
N ASP A 41 -19.71 -20.83 16.82
CA ASP A 41 -20.12 -19.98 15.68
C ASP A 41 -20.15 -18.48 15.99
N PHE A 42 -20.58 -18.11 17.20
CA PHE A 42 -20.65 -16.71 17.62
C PHE A 42 -19.26 -16.05 17.70
N SER A 43 -18.27 -16.76 18.21
CA SER A 43 -16.91 -16.24 18.38
C SER A 43 -16.19 -16.12 17.04
N GLU A 44 -16.39 -17.10 16.15
CA GLU A 44 -15.88 -17.09 14.78
C GLU A 44 -16.40 -15.86 14.02
N ARG A 45 -17.73 -15.66 14.01
CA ARG A 45 -18.37 -14.50 13.36
C ARG A 45 -17.94 -13.16 13.96
N PHE A 46 -17.68 -13.11 15.26
CA PHE A 46 -17.18 -11.91 15.91
C PHE A 46 -15.77 -11.57 15.41
N LEU A 47 -14.86 -12.56 15.37
CA LEU A 47 -13.51 -12.37 14.85
C LEU A 47 -13.52 -11.97 13.38
N ASP A 48 -14.37 -12.58 12.55
CA ASP A 48 -14.53 -12.20 11.15
C ASP A 48 -15.06 -10.78 10.98
N SER A 49 -15.98 -10.35 11.84
CA SER A 49 -16.44 -8.96 11.83
C SER A 49 -15.29 -8.01 12.13
N VAL A 50 -14.43 -8.34 13.10
CA VAL A 50 -13.24 -7.55 13.44
C VAL A 50 -12.23 -7.54 12.29
N THR A 51 -11.97 -8.66 11.61
CA THR A 51 -11.07 -8.69 10.45
C THR A 51 -11.60 -7.81 9.31
N ILE A 52 -12.91 -7.82 9.06
CA ILE A 52 -13.58 -6.93 8.11
C ILE A 52 -13.27 -5.46 8.42
N PHE A 53 -13.39 -5.06 9.69
CA PHE A 53 -13.03 -3.70 10.12
C PHE A 53 -11.54 -3.38 9.90
N LEU A 54 -10.64 -4.35 10.10
CA LEU A 54 -9.19 -4.14 10.02
C LEU A 54 -8.64 -4.06 8.58
N TYR A 55 -9.39 -4.50 7.57
CA TYR A 55 -8.97 -4.40 6.16
C TYR A 55 -8.76 -2.97 5.67
N TYR A 56 -9.24 -1.95 6.39
CA TYR A 56 -8.98 -0.54 6.05
C TYR A 56 -7.49 -0.14 6.13
N GLY A 57 -6.64 -0.92 6.81
CA GLY A 57 -5.22 -0.59 6.95
C GLY A 57 -4.51 -0.42 5.59
N THR A 58 -4.78 -1.31 4.64
CA THR A 58 -4.21 -1.27 3.29
C THR A 58 -4.60 -0.01 2.50
N PRO A 59 -5.90 0.35 2.35
CA PRO A 59 -6.27 1.59 1.68
C PRO A 59 -5.74 2.84 2.40
N THR A 60 -5.55 2.81 3.72
CA THR A 60 -4.87 3.91 4.45
C THR A 60 -3.41 4.08 4.02
N PHE A 61 -2.63 3.01 3.83
CA PHE A 61 -1.26 3.12 3.31
C PHE A 61 -1.20 3.68 1.89
N ILE A 62 -2.13 3.25 1.04
CA ILE A 62 -2.27 3.75 -0.33
C ILE A 62 -2.58 5.26 -0.30
N PHE A 63 -3.53 5.67 0.54
CA PHE A 63 -3.91 7.08 0.73
C PHE A 63 -2.73 7.93 1.21
N ILE A 64 -2.01 7.50 2.25
CA ILE A 64 -0.84 8.21 2.78
C ILE A 64 0.23 8.39 1.69
N THR A 65 0.47 7.34 0.91
CA THR A 65 1.47 7.37 -0.15
C THR A 65 1.08 8.39 -1.24
N ALA A 66 -0.19 8.40 -1.65
CA ALA A 66 -0.71 9.36 -2.61
C ALA A 66 -0.68 10.80 -2.08
N PHE A 67 -1.04 10.99 -0.80
CA PHE A 67 -1.00 12.29 -0.14
C PHE A 67 0.41 12.89 -0.13
N ILE A 68 1.42 12.09 0.23
CA ILE A 68 2.82 12.51 0.24
C ILE A 68 3.30 12.87 -1.17
N LEU A 69 2.88 12.09 -2.18
CA LEU A 69 3.23 12.35 -3.57
C LEU A 69 2.63 13.67 -4.07
N GLY A 70 1.39 13.98 -3.67
CA GLY A 70 0.74 15.26 -3.94
C GLY A 70 1.38 16.43 -3.18
N TYR A 71 1.71 16.25 -1.90
CA TYR A 71 2.33 17.28 -1.06
C TYR A 71 3.73 17.64 -1.56
N SER A 72 4.57 16.65 -1.88
CA SER A 72 5.92 16.85 -2.40
C SER A 72 5.95 17.63 -3.72
N TYR A 73 4.84 17.66 -4.46
CA TYR A 73 4.70 18.42 -5.70
C TYR A 73 4.56 19.92 -5.51
N LYS A 74 3.89 20.33 -4.43
CA LYS A 74 3.73 21.76 -4.09
C LYS A 74 5.07 22.39 -3.74
N GLU A 75 5.95 21.64 -3.08
CA GLU A 75 7.20 22.17 -2.54
C GLU A 75 8.38 22.08 -3.52
N LYS A 76 8.37 21.11 -4.44
CA LYS A 76 9.39 20.99 -5.51
C LYS A 76 8.72 20.86 -6.88
N ARG A 77 8.96 21.86 -7.75
CA ARG A 77 8.46 21.92 -9.14
C ARG A 77 8.84 20.71 -10.00
N SER A 78 9.82 19.93 -9.54
CA SER A 78 10.24 18.65 -10.10
C SER A 78 10.21 17.59 -9.00
N ILE A 79 9.32 16.60 -9.12
CA ILE A 79 9.58 15.29 -8.51
C ILE A 79 10.90 14.84 -9.12
N SER A 80 11.98 14.87 -8.35
CA SER A 80 13.17 14.14 -8.75
C SER A 80 12.73 12.69 -8.94
N LYS A 81 12.80 12.18 -10.18
CA LYS A 81 12.44 10.80 -10.54
C LYS A 81 13.09 9.78 -9.57
N GLY A 82 14.23 10.15 -8.97
CA GLY A 82 14.92 9.36 -7.95
C GLY A 82 14.17 9.21 -6.62
N PHE A 83 13.31 10.13 -6.20
CA PHE A 83 12.60 10.03 -4.91
C PHE A 83 11.56 8.91 -4.92
N LEU A 84 10.73 8.86 -5.98
CA LEU A 84 9.75 7.78 -6.13
C LEU A 84 10.46 6.45 -6.39
N SER A 85 11.46 6.42 -7.28
CA SER A 85 12.21 5.20 -7.59
C SER A 85 12.89 4.58 -6.37
N LYS A 86 13.45 5.38 -5.46
CA LYS A 86 14.02 4.87 -4.20
C LYS A 86 12.96 4.15 -3.37
N ARG A 87 11.79 4.76 -3.17
CA ARG A 87 10.69 4.17 -2.39
C ARG A 87 10.17 2.87 -3.02
N LEU A 88 10.00 2.87 -4.34
CA LEU A 88 9.59 1.67 -5.08
C LEU A 88 10.59 0.52 -4.86
N LYS A 89 11.90 0.78 -4.96
CA LYS A 89 12.93 -0.24 -4.72
C LYS A 89 12.88 -0.77 -3.28
N PHE A 90 12.75 0.10 -2.28
CA PHE A 90 12.68 -0.32 -0.88
C PHE A 90 11.45 -1.18 -0.56
N ILE A 91 10.35 -1.02 -1.28
CA ILE A 91 9.13 -1.84 -1.10
C ILE A 91 9.19 -3.11 -1.97
N LEU A 92 9.72 -3.01 -3.19
CA LEU A 92 9.74 -4.11 -4.15
C LEU A 92 10.74 -5.20 -3.78
N ILE A 93 11.93 -4.82 -3.29
CA ILE A 93 12.99 -5.77 -2.92
C ILE A 93 12.50 -6.77 -1.87
N PRO A 94 11.97 -6.35 -0.70
CA PRO A 94 11.47 -7.30 0.30
C PRO A 94 10.28 -8.10 -0.21
N TYR A 95 9.42 -7.52 -1.06
CA TYR A 95 8.30 -8.24 -1.67
C TYR A 95 8.76 -9.41 -2.55
N ILE A 96 9.71 -9.17 -3.45
CA ILE A 96 10.25 -10.21 -4.33
C ILE A 96 10.94 -11.30 -3.51
N PHE A 97 11.74 -10.89 -2.51
CA PHE A 97 12.42 -11.83 -1.62
C PHE A 97 11.43 -12.74 -0.87
N MET A 98 10.37 -12.17 -0.31
CA MET A 98 9.32 -12.94 0.37
C MET A 98 8.54 -13.84 -0.60
N GLY A 99 8.31 -13.41 -1.83
CA GLY A 99 7.68 -14.23 -2.87
C GLY A 99 8.46 -15.51 -3.17
N PHE A 100 9.80 -15.42 -3.24
CA PHE A 100 10.67 -16.58 -3.38
C PHE A 100 10.68 -17.47 -2.13
N MET A 101 10.72 -16.88 -0.93
CA MET A 101 10.65 -17.63 0.33
C MET A 101 9.35 -18.42 0.44
N TYR A 102 8.22 -17.86 0.02
CA TYR A 102 6.93 -18.54 0.05
C TYR A 102 6.84 -19.69 -0.98
N ALA A 103 7.59 -19.60 -2.08
CA ALA A 103 7.69 -20.68 -3.06
C ALA A 103 8.68 -21.78 -2.64
N SER A 104 9.60 -21.51 -1.70
CA SER A 104 10.66 -22.43 -1.28
C SER A 104 10.21 -23.85 -0.92
N PRO A 105 9.06 -24.08 -0.25
CA PRO A 105 8.59 -25.44 0.04
C PRO A 105 8.31 -26.27 -1.23
N TYR A 106 7.88 -25.63 -2.32
CA TYR A 106 7.59 -26.29 -3.60
C TYR A 106 8.86 -26.71 -4.35
N ALA A 107 10.02 -26.15 -3.99
CA ALA A 107 11.31 -26.57 -4.55
C ALA A 107 11.67 -28.01 -4.18
N LEU A 108 11.13 -28.53 -3.08
CA LEU A 108 11.32 -29.92 -2.65
C LEU A 108 10.50 -30.92 -3.47
N LEU A 109 9.42 -30.48 -4.12
CA LEU A 109 8.58 -31.33 -4.97
C LEU A 109 9.09 -31.35 -6.42
N SER A 110 9.31 -30.20 -7.02
CA SER A 110 9.83 -30.07 -8.39
C SER A 110 10.30 -28.65 -8.67
N PHE A 111 11.40 -28.53 -9.43
CA PHE A 111 11.90 -27.22 -9.89
C PHE A 111 10.88 -26.48 -10.76
N GLU A 112 10.09 -27.20 -11.57
CA GLU A 112 9.07 -26.61 -12.42
C GLU A 112 7.94 -25.98 -11.59
N GLN A 113 7.47 -26.68 -10.56
CA GLN A 113 6.43 -26.18 -9.65
C GLN A 113 6.93 -24.97 -8.85
N PHE A 114 8.20 -24.99 -8.42
CA PHE A 114 8.84 -23.85 -7.78
C PHE A 114 8.89 -22.62 -8.69
N ALA A 115 9.31 -22.78 -9.94
CA ALA A 115 9.40 -21.69 -10.90
C ALA A 115 8.01 -21.09 -11.20
N LEU A 116 7.02 -21.95 -11.42
CA LEU A 116 5.64 -21.55 -11.70
C LEU A 116 5.02 -20.83 -10.48
N LYS A 117 5.15 -21.39 -9.28
CA LYS A 117 4.64 -20.75 -8.06
C LYS A 117 5.38 -19.46 -7.71
N SER A 118 6.69 -19.39 -7.90
CA SER A 118 7.44 -18.14 -7.73
C SER A 118 6.95 -17.06 -8.70
N PHE A 119 6.69 -17.43 -9.95
CA PHE A 119 6.17 -16.52 -10.96
C PHE A 119 4.76 -16.03 -10.60
N LEU A 120 3.84 -16.94 -10.22
CA LEU A 120 2.49 -16.57 -9.78
C LEU A 120 2.52 -15.69 -8.53
N ASN A 121 3.33 -16.03 -7.53
CA ASN A 121 3.45 -15.24 -6.31
C ASN A 121 3.92 -13.81 -6.64
N ILE A 122 4.96 -13.65 -7.46
CA ILE A 122 5.54 -12.35 -7.76
C ILE A 122 4.63 -11.50 -8.67
N PHE A 123 4.03 -12.09 -9.72
CA PHE A 123 3.26 -11.37 -10.73
C PHE A 123 1.76 -11.29 -10.45
N ILE A 124 1.13 -12.40 -10.04
CA ILE A 124 -0.29 -12.45 -9.71
C ILE A 124 -0.52 -11.96 -8.27
N GLY A 125 0.44 -12.19 -7.38
CA GLY A 125 0.25 -11.91 -5.95
C GLY A 125 -0.47 -13.03 -5.22
N ASP A 126 -0.21 -14.30 -5.56
CA ASP A 126 -0.82 -15.50 -4.94
C ASP A 126 -0.30 -15.76 -3.51
N PHE A 127 -0.07 -14.70 -2.72
CA PHE A 127 0.38 -14.77 -1.34
C PHE A 127 0.00 -13.51 -0.54
N HIS A 128 0.16 -13.57 0.78
CA HIS A 128 -0.28 -12.54 1.73
C HIS A 128 0.20 -11.11 1.43
N ALA A 129 1.30 -10.92 0.69
CA ALA A 129 1.79 -9.59 0.32
C ALA A 129 1.23 -9.04 -1.01
N TYR A 130 0.13 -9.59 -1.53
CA TYR A 130 -0.57 -9.09 -2.72
C TYR A 130 -0.87 -7.58 -2.66
N PHE A 131 -1.08 -7.05 -1.46
CA PHE A 131 -1.33 -5.62 -1.24
C PHE A 131 -0.20 -4.73 -1.78
N VAL A 132 1.03 -5.24 -1.82
CA VAL A 132 2.19 -4.51 -2.36
C VAL A 132 2.02 -4.30 -3.86
N LEU A 133 1.53 -5.29 -4.61
CA LEU A 133 1.23 -5.12 -6.04
C LEU A 133 0.15 -4.06 -6.26
N ILE A 134 -0.89 -4.04 -5.40
CA ILE A 134 -1.94 -3.02 -5.46
C ILE A 134 -1.35 -1.62 -5.25
N ILE A 135 -0.43 -1.46 -4.28
CA ILE A 135 0.29 -0.19 -4.07
C ILE A 135 1.07 0.21 -5.33
N PHE A 136 1.76 -0.72 -6.00
CA PHE A 136 2.49 -0.44 -7.25
C PHE A 136 1.54 0.00 -8.38
N GLN A 137 0.44 -0.70 -8.59
CA GLN A 137 -0.58 -0.35 -9.58
C GLN A 137 -1.16 1.03 -9.31
N PHE A 138 -1.50 1.33 -8.05
CA PHE A 138 -2.04 2.63 -7.66
C PHE A 138 -1.02 3.77 -7.86
N LEU A 139 0.25 3.54 -7.51
CA LEU A 139 1.33 4.50 -7.74
C LEU A 139 1.49 4.83 -9.22
N PHE A 140 1.38 3.82 -10.09
CA PHE A 140 1.42 4.01 -11.54
C PHE A 140 0.24 4.88 -12.02
N ILE A 141 -0.97 4.61 -11.53
CA ILE A 141 -2.17 5.38 -11.85
C ILE A 141 -2.03 6.83 -11.41
N VAL A 142 -1.62 7.09 -10.16
CA VAL A 142 -1.45 8.47 -9.65
C VAL A 142 -0.41 9.24 -10.46
N CYS A 143 0.72 8.61 -10.81
CA CYS A 143 1.74 9.25 -11.64
C CYS A 143 1.23 9.55 -13.05
N SER A 144 0.48 8.63 -13.65
CA SER A 144 -0.11 8.80 -14.98
C SER A 144 -1.19 9.88 -14.98
N PHE A 145 -2.05 9.90 -13.96
CA PHE A 145 -3.05 10.94 -13.75
C PHE A 145 -2.41 12.33 -13.63
N GLN A 146 -1.32 12.46 -12.87
CA GLN A 146 -0.59 13.72 -12.76
C GLN A 146 -0.01 14.20 -14.11
N LYS A 147 0.49 13.29 -14.94
CA LYS A 147 0.97 13.63 -16.29
C LYS A 147 -0.18 14.07 -17.20
N MET A 148 -1.31 13.36 -17.15
CA MET A 148 -2.51 13.68 -17.91
C MET A 148 -3.03 15.07 -17.55
N VAL A 149 -3.19 15.38 -16.26
CA VAL A 149 -3.63 16.71 -15.78
C VAL A 149 -2.67 17.82 -16.24
N ARG A 150 -1.35 17.59 -16.21
CA ARG A 150 -0.37 18.55 -16.73
C ARG A 150 -0.45 18.76 -18.24
N SER A 151 -0.83 17.73 -18.99
CA SER A 151 -0.98 17.80 -20.45
C SER A 151 -2.30 18.45 -20.87
N CYS A 152 -3.36 18.28 -20.08
CA CYS A 152 -4.69 18.82 -20.37
C CYS A 152 -4.85 20.29 -19.92
N ILE A 153 -4.04 20.79 -18.98
CA ILE A 153 -4.08 22.19 -18.52
C ILE A 153 -3.05 23.02 -19.32
N PRO A 154 -3.47 23.92 -20.23
CA PRO A 154 -2.55 24.76 -20.99
C PRO A 154 -1.78 25.73 -20.08
N LYS A 155 -0.48 25.91 -20.36
CA LYS A 155 0.49 26.73 -19.58
C LYS A 155 0.13 28.23 -19.44
N LYS A 156 -0.93 28.73 -20.09
CA LYS A 156 -1.34 30.14 -20.09
C LYS A 156 -2.50 30.50 -19.15
N SER A 157 -2.93 29.59 -18.28
CA SER A 157 -3.89 29.92 -17.22
C SER A 157 -3.19 30.19 -15.88
N HIS A 158 -2.61 31.38 -15.74
CA HIS A 158 -2.20 31.89 -14.43
C HIS A 158 -3.40 32.17 -13.49
N PHE A 159 -4.63 32.11 -14.01
CA PHE A 159 -5.86 32.47 -13.30
C PHE A 159 -6.48 31.28 -12.52
N VAL A 160 -6.34 30.05 -12.99
CA VAL A 160 -6.98 28.88 -12.35
C VAL A 160 -6.20 28.38 -11.11
N PHE A 161 -4.91 28.69 -11.00
CA PHE A 161 -4.12 28.29 -9.82
C PHE A 161 -4.38 29.18 -8.59
N VAL A 162 -4.99 30.36 -8.76
CA VAL A 162 -5.38 31.24 -7.64
C VAL A 162 -6.71 30.79 -7.02
N PHE A 163 -7.65 30.26 -7.81
CA PHE A 163 -8.90 29.71 -7.27
C PHE A 163 -8.69 28.38 -6.50
N ASN A 164 -7.70 27.57 -6.89
CA ASN A 164 -7.32 26.35 -6.14
C ASN A 164 -6.37 26.62 -4.95
N LYS A 165 -6.24 27.87 -4.51
CA LYS A 165 -5.72 28.19 -3.15
C LYS A 165 -6.84 28.35 -2.13
N ARG A 166 -8.10 28.61 -2.54
CA ARG A 166 -9.22 28.86 -1.63
C ARG A 166 -10.04 27.62 -1.28
N CYS A 167 -10.14 26.62 -2.16
CA CYS A 167 -10.91 25.39 -1.85
C CYS A 167 -10.18 24.33 -1.02
N ILE A 168 -8.88 24.51 -0.74
CA ILE A 168 -8.10 23.65 0.18
C ILE A 168 -7.86 24.36 1.53
N PHE A 169 -8.56 25.47 1.77
CA PHE A 169 -8.74 26.03 3.11
C PHE A 169 -10.01 25.39 3.70
N ILE A 170 -9.94 24.12 4.08
CA ILE A 170 -10.77 23.62 5.17
C ILE A 170 -9.90 23.83 6.41
N PRO A 171 -10.20 24.83 7.26
CA PRO A 171 -9.48 25.03 8.49
C PRO A 171 -10.00 23.99 9.48
N PHE A 172 -9.33 22.86 9.61
CA PHE A 172 -9.32 22.03 10.81
C PHE A 172 -7.96 21.36 10.93
#